data_AF-A0A9W9EXM1-F1
#
_entry.id   AF-A0A9W9EXM1-F1
#
_cell.length_a   1.000
_cell.length_b   1.000
_cell.length_c   1.000
_cell.angle_alpha   90.00
_cell.angle_beta   90.00
_cell.angle_gamma   90.00
#
_symmetry.space_group_name_H-M   'P 1'
#
loop_
_entity.id
_entity.type
_entity.pdbx_description
1 polymer ?
#
loop_
_entity_poly.entity_id
_entity_poly.type
_entity_poly.pdbx_seq_one_letter_code
_entity_poly.pdbx_strand_id
1 'polypeptide(L)'
;MLLEKSADANIPSDNQWTALHSASLKDDQKIVLMLLDHGAKIDYPTNYGWTPLLTASLEGYHDVAKLVLESEANANYADVDG
;
A
#
# COMPACT_ATOMS: atom_id res chain seq x y z
N MET A 1 12.56 -6.25 12.76
CA MET A 1 11.50 -6.31 11.72
C MET A 1 12.08 -6.84 10.41
N LEU A 2 11.30 -7.35 9.45
CA LEU A 2 11.85 -7.85 8.16
C LEU A 2 12.31 -6.70 7.24
N LEU A 3 11.56 -5.61 7.18
CA LEU A 3 11.90 -4.46 6.32
C LEU A 3 13.21 -3.78 6.75
N GLU A 4 13.52 -3.76 8.06
CA GLU A 4 14.82 -3.31 8.59
C GLU A 4 16.01 -4.15 8.12
N LYS A 5 15.76 -5.38 7.66
CA LYS A 5 16.77 -6.29 7.09
C LYS A 5 16.79 -6.25 5.57
N SER A 6 16.36 -5.14 4.98
CA SER A 6 16.34 -4.92 3.52
C SER A 6 15.42 -5.87 2.76
N ALA A 7 14.37 -6.38 3.42
CA ALA A 7 13.29 -7.07 2.71
C ALA A 7 12.54 -6.07 1.81
N ASP A 8 12.32 -6.43 0.55
CA ASP A 8 11.59 -5.59 -0.40
C ASP A 8 10.08 -5.68 -0.15
N ALA A 9 9.45 -4.54 0.18
CA ALA A 9 8.03 -4.43 0.46
C ALA A 9 7.14 -4.65 -0.78
N ASN A 10 7.73 -4.65 -1.98
CA ASN A 10 7.03 -4.72 -3.26
C ASN A 10 7.01 -6.12 -3.88
N ILE A 11 7.59 -7.13 -3.21
CA ILE A 11 7.59 -8.50 -3.73
C ILE A 11 6.14 -8.98 -3.89
N PRO A 12 5.69 -9.27 -5.12
CA PRO A 12 4.35 -9.79 -5.36
C PRO A 12 4.29 -11.32 -5.20
N SER A 13 3.11 -11.84 -4.92
CA SER A 13 2.77 -13.25 -5.20
C SER A 13 2.53 -13.48 -6.69
N ASP A 14 2.28 -14.74 -7.09
CA ASP A 14 1.96 -15.12 -8.48
C ASP A 14 0.79 -14.33 -9.09
N ASN A 15 -0.14 -13.83 -8.26
CA ASN A 15 -1.29 -13.03 -8.68
C ASN A 15 -1.03 -11.52 -8.63
N GLN A 16 0.22 -11.10 -8.50
CA GLN A 16 0.63 -9.72 -8.33
C GLN A 16 0.10 -9.10 -7.02
N TRP A 17 -0.18 -9.95 -6.02
CA TRP A 17 -0.66 -9.54 -4.70
C TRP A 17 0.52 -9.21 -3.79
N THR A 18 0.59 -7.98 -3.27
CA THR A 18 1.69 -7.52 -2.41
C THR A 18 1.32 -7.54 -0.93
N ALA A 19 2.30 -7.25 -0.06
CA ALA A 19 2.06 -7.06 1.37
C ALA A 19 1.05 -5.92 1.64
N LEU A 20 1.10 -4.84 0.85
CA LEU A 20 0.22 -3.69 1.03
C LEU A 20 -1.26 -4.01 0.74
N HIS A 21 -1.54 -4.88 -0.24
CA HIS A 21 -2.90 -5.39 -0.45
C HIS A 21 -3.41 -6.17 0.77
N SER A 22 -2.56 -7.03 1.34
CA SER A 22 -2.93 -7.85 2.50
C SER A 22 -3.20 -7.00 3.74
N ALA A 23 -2.40 -5.95 3.96
CA ALA A 23 -2.63 -4.99 5.03
C ALA A 23 -3.92 -4.19 4.82
N SER A 24 -4.20 -3.84 3.56
CA SER A 24 -5.41 -3.12 3.17
C SER A 24 -6.70 -3.92 3.33
N LEU A 25 -6.61 -5.26 3.42
CA LEU A 25 -7.73 -6.16 3.75
C LEU A 25 -7.97 -6.36 5.26
N LYS A 26 -7.25 -5.69 6.16
CA LYS A 26 -7.28 -6.04 7.59
C LYS A 26 -7.49 -4.88 8.56
N ASP A 27 -7.92 -3.71 8.08
CA ASP A 27 -8.03 -2.47 8.86
C ASP A 27 -6.76 -2.14 9.70
N ASP A 28 -5.58 -2.61 9.23
CA ASP A 28 -4.33 -2.50 9.98
C ASP A 28 -3.51 -1.30 9.49
N GLN A 29 -3.96 -0.11 9.92
CA GLN A 29 -3.34 1.17 9.58
C GLN A 29 -1.84 1.22 9.91
N LYS A 30 -1.41 0.51 10.97
CA LYS A 30 0.01 0.50 11.39
C LYS A 30 0.88 -0.24 10.40
N ILE A 31 0.43 -1.41 9.92
CA ILE A 31 1.17 -2.15 8.90
C ILE A 31 1.15 -1.42 7.57
N VAL A 32 0.02 -0.81 7.19
CA VAL A 32 -0.08 0.02 5.98
C VAL A 32 0.95 1.14 6.00
N LEU A 33 0.98 1.95 7.06
CA LEU A 33 1.95 3.04 7.20
C LEU A 33 3.40 2.53 7.17
N MET A 34 3.70 1.47 7.93
CA MET A 34 5.03 0.87 7.96
C MET A 34 5.52 0.41 6.58
N LEU A 35 4.64 -0.20 5.78
CA LEU A 35 4.98 -0.63 4.42
C LEU A 35 5.24 0.57 3.50
N LEU A 36 4.40 1.61 3.58
CA LEU A 36 4.56 2.84 2.80
C LEU A 36 5.86 3.58 3.15
N ASP A 37 6.20 3.69 4.45
CA ASP A 37 7.45 4.27 4.93
C ASP A 37 8.70 3.53 4.42
N HIS A 38 8.55 2.25 4.05
CA HIS A 38 9.61 1.42 3.47
C HIS A 38 9.49 1.27 1.95
N GLY A 39 8.78 2.20 1.29
CA GLY A 39 8.74 2.29 -0.17
C GLY A 39 7.83 1.28 -0.85
N ALA A 40 6.80 0.77 -0.17
CA ALA A 40 5.76 0.01 -0.83
C ALA A 40 5.04 0.89 -1.88
N LYS A 41 4.89 0.37 -3.09
CA LYS A 41 4.17 0.99 -4.20
C LYS A 41 2.69 1.02 -3.86
N ILE A 42 2.17 2.22 -3.71
CA ILE A 42 0.83 2.48 -3.19
C ILE A 42 -0.29 2.06 -4.15
N ASP A 43 0.01 2.07 -5.45
CA ASP A 43 -0.90 1.85 -6.56
C ASP A 43 -0.65 0.52 -7.30
N TYR A 44 0.19 -0.37 -6.76
CA TYR A 44 0.56 -1.63 -7.40
C TYR A 44 -0.68 -2.45 -7.77
N PRO A 45 -0.96 -2.76 -9.06
CA PRO A 45 -2.13 -3.53 -9.44
C PRO A 45 -1.85 -5.04 -9.42
N THR A 46 -2.83 -5.82 -8.95
CA THR A 46 -2.85 -7.27 -9.15
C THR A 46 -3.11 -7.65 -10.62
N ASN A 47 -3.02 -8.93 -10.96
CA ASN A 47 -3.42 -9.45 -12.28
C ASN A 47 -4.90 -9.18 -12.63
N TYR A 48 -5.72 -8.89 -11.61
CA TYR A 48 -7.14 -8.56 -11.76
C TYR A 48 -7.40 -7.05 -11.74
N GLY A 49 -6.35 -6.22 -11.70
CA GLY A 49 -6.45 -4.76 -11.62
C GLY A 49 -6.84 -4.24 -10.23
N TRP A 50 -6.80 -5.08 -9.19
CA TRP A 50 -7.05 -4.62 -7.83
C TRP A 50 -5.84 -3.87 -7.31
N THR A 51 -6.07 -2.69 -6.73
CA THR A 51 -5.05 -1.91 -6.02
C THR A 51 -5.30 -2.00 -4.50
N PRO A 52 -4.31 -1.66 -3.66
CA PRO A 52 -4.52 -1.60 -2.21
C PRO A 52 -5.70 -0.71 -1.79
N LEU A 53 -5.92 0.41 -2.49
CA LEU A 53 -7.07 1.28 -2.27
C LEU A 53 -8.41 0.58 -2.58
N LEU A 54 -8.50 -0.14 -3.71
CA LEU A 54 -9.70 -0.88 -4.07
C LEU A 54 -10.00 -1.95 -3.03
N THR A 55 -8.95 -2.63 -2.58
CA THR A 55 -9.01 -3.66 -1.54
C THR A 55 -9.60 -3.12 -0.22
N ALA A 56 -9.09 -1.99 0.30
CA ALA A 56 -9.65 -1.37 1.51
C ALA A 56 -11.08 -0.86 1.31
N SER A 57 -11.38 -0.33 0.12
CA SER A 57 -12.71 0.20 -0.21
C SER A 57 -13.79 -0.88 -0.27
N LEU A 58 -13.45 -2.07 -0.78
CA LEU A 58 -14.38 -3.19 -0.86
C LEU A 58 -14.80 -3.72 0.51
N GLU A 59 -13.87 -3.70 1.47
CA GLU A 59 -14.14 -4.11 2.86
C GLU A 59 -14.75 -2.98 3.73
N GLY A 60 -14.80 -1.75 3.20
CA GLY A 60 -15.32 -0.59 3.92
C GLY A 60 -14.37 -0.03 5.00
N TYR A 61 -13.06 -0.30 4.89
CA TYR A 61 -12.05 0.20 5.82
C TYR A 61 -11.67 1.65 5.49
N HIS A 62 -12.55 2.57 5.92
CA HIS A 62 -12.45 4.00 5.62
C HIS A 62 -11.12 4.62 6.05
N ASP A 63 -10.61 4.27 7.23
CA ASP A 63 -9.37 4.86 7.73
C ASP A 63 -8.15 4.40 6.93
N VAL A 64 -8.11 3.13 6.52
CA VAL A 64 -7.06 2.63 5.63
C VAL A 64 -7.17 3.26 4.24
N ALA A 65 -8.37 3.33 3.66
CA ALA A 65 -8.57 3.96 2.36
C ALA A 65 -8.14 5.44 2.39
N LYS A 66 -8.46 6.16 3.46
CA LYS A 66 -8.03 7.53 3.69
C LYS A 66 -6.51 7.64 3.81
N LEU A 67 -5.87 6.78 4.61
CA LEU A 67 -4.42 6.75 4.78
C LEU A 67 -3.69 6.53 3.45
N VAL A 68 -4.19 5.61 2.63
CA VAL A 68 -3.64 5.33 1.30
C VAL A 68 -3.76 6.57 0.40
N LEU A 69 -4.94 7.22 0.34
CA LEU A 69 -5.14 8.43 -0.46
C LEU A 69 -4.26 9.61 -0.01
N GLU A 70 -4.12 9.81 1.30
CA GLU A 70 -3.26 10.87 1.86
C GLU A 70 -1.78 10.64 1.52
N SER A 71 -1.35 9.38 1.55
CA SER A 71 0.03 9.01 1.21
C SER A 71 0.31 9.15 -0.30
N GLU A 72 -0.66 8.85 -1.16
CA GLU A 72 -0.55 9.03 -2.61
C GLU A 72 -0.47 10.52 -2.98
N ALA A 73 -1.29 11.36 -2.35
CA ALA A 73 -1.21 12.80 -2.51
C ALA A 73 0.18 13.33 -2.14
N ASN A 74 0.73 12.91 -0.99
CA ASN A 74 2.08 13.31 -0.56
C ASN A 74 3.18 12.86 -1.53
N ALA A 75 3.07 11.64 -2.09
CA ALA A 75 4.01 11.15 -3.08
C ALA A 75 4.00 12.01 -4.36
N ASN A 76 2.81 12.42 -4.82
CA ASN A 76 2.68 13.28 -6.00
C ASN A 76 3.17 14.72 -5.75
N TYR A 77 3.02 15.25 -4.54
CA TYR A 77 3.54 16.58 -4.19
C TYR A 77 5.08 16.62 -4.12
N ALA A 78 5.72 15.53 -3.69
CA ALA A 78 7.19 15.45 -3.66
C ALA A 78 7.83 15.42 -5.06
N ASP A 79 7.07 15.02 -6.10
CA ASP A 79 7.54 14.90 -7.48
C ASP A 79 7.43 16.22 -8.28
N VAL A 80 6.63 17.20 -7.81
CA VAL A 80 6.42 18.49 -8.49
C VAL A 80 7.36 19.61 -8.04
N ASP A 81 8.16 19.40 -6.99
CA ASP A 81 9.22 20.32 -6.53
C ASP A 81 10.64 19.86 -6.99
N GLY A 82 10.72 18.97 -7.99
CA GLY A 82 11.97 18.49 -8.61
C GLY A 82 12.53 19.37 -9.72
#